data_AF-A0A0A7CE74-F1
#
_entry.id   AF-A0A0A7CE74-F1
#
_cell.length_a   1.000
_cell.length_b   1.000
_cell.length_c   1.000
_cell.angle_alpha   90.00
_cell.angle_beta   90.00
_cell.angle_gamma   90.00
#
_symmetry.space_group_name_H-M   'P 1'
#
loop_
_entity.id
_entity.type
_entity.pdbx_description
1 polymer ?
#
loop_
_entity_poly.entity_id
_entity_poly.type
_entity_poly.pdbx_seq_one_letter_code
_entity_poly.pdbx_strand_id
1 'polypeptide(L)'
;MKFFDYLLFSLFIAFLLIFLFFILSHWLSFSQEESSSAFECGFDSITPTGVPFSMPFFVISLMFLLFDVEILLVCFYPLFYSFTFYMFYIIWFTVLLVLLATLYEWYKGILSWL
;
A
#
# COMPACT_ATOMS: atom_id res chain seq x y z
N MET A 1 -18.65 -17.71 -12.02
CA MET A 1 -17.79 -18.60 -12.84
C MET A 1 -16.87 -17.80 -13.73
N LYS A 2 -17.35 -17.03 -14.73
CA LYS A 2 -16.48 -16.23 -15.63
C LYS A 2 -15.39 -15.39 -14.93
N PHE A 3 -15.72 -14.68 -13.84
CA PHE A 3 -14.73 -13.90 -13.08
C PHE A 3 -13.60 -14.76 -12.49
N PHE A 4 -13.97 -15.92 -11.93
CA PHE A 4 -13.01 -16.86 -11.38
C PHE A 4 -12.10 -17.45 -12.48
N ASP A 5 -12.67 -17.71 -13.66
CA ASP A 5 -11.90 -18.20 -14.81
C ASP A 5 -10.88 -17.15 -15.28
N TYR A 6 -11.24 -15.86 -15.32
CA TYR A 6 -10.30 -14.79 -15.64
C TYR A 6 -9.19 -14.63 -14.59
N LEU A 7 -9.52 -14.82 -13.31
CA LEU A 7 -8.54 -14.74 -12.22
C LEU A 7 -7.54 -15.91 -12.28
N LEU A 8 -8.03 -17.12 -12.53
CA LEU A 8 -7.16 -18.29 -12.75
C LEU A 8 -6.26 -18.09 -13.97
N PHE A 9 -6.79 -17.52 -15.05
CA PHE A 9 -6.03 -17.25 -16.26
C PHE A 9 -4.91 -16.21 -16.03
N SER A 10 -5.19 -15.12 -15.29
CA SER A 10 -4.17 -14.11 -14.99
C SER A 10 -3.06 -14.64 -14.08
N LEU A 11 -3.41 -15.44 -13.07
CA LEU A 11 -2.43 -16.12 -12.21
C LEU A 11 -1.56 -17.10 -12.99
N PHE A 12 -2.16 -17.86 -13.92
CA PHE A 12 -1.42 -18.78 -14.77
C PHE A 12 -0.38 -18.05 -15.64
N ILE A 13 -0.76 -16.93 -16.26
CA ILE A 13 0.17 -16.11 -17.04
C ILE A 13 1.31 -15.56 -16.17
N ALA A 14 1.00 -15.05 -14.98
CA ALA A 14 2.02 -14.55 -14.05
C ALA A 14 3.01 -15.64 -13.66
N PHE A 15 2.52 -16.85 -13.38
CA PHE A 15 3.36 -18.00 -13.04
C PHE A 15 4.24 -18.43 -14.22
N LEU A 16 3.69 -18.46 -15.44
CA LEU A 16 4.44 -18.80 -16.65
C LEU A 16 5.57 -17.79 -16.90
N LEU A 17 5.31 -16.48 -16.71
CA LEU A 17 6.33 -15.44 -16.83
C LEU A 17 7.45 -15.62 -15.79
N ILE A 18 7.09 -15.84 -14.52
CA ILE A 18 8.07 -16.08 -13.45
C ILE A 18 8.92 -17.33 -13.77
N PHE A 19 8.29 -18.40 -14.24
CA PHE A 19 9.00 -19.63 -14.60
C PHE A 19 9.94 -19.45 -15.79
N LEU A 20 9.52 -18.70 -16.80
CA LEU A 20 10.34 -18.38 -17.96
C LEU A 20 11.55 -17.51 -17.57
N PHE A 21 11.35 -16.48 -16.73
CA PHE A 21 12.45 -15.69 -16.19
C PHE A 21 13.39 -16.50 -15.31
N PHE A 22 12.86 -17.42 -14.50
CA PHE A 22 13.67 -18.32 -13.69
C PHE A 22 14.57 -19.20 -14.57
N ILE A 23 14.01 -19.83 -15.61
CA ILE A 23 14.78 -20.62 -16.57
C ILE A 23 15.86 -19.75 -17.23
N LEU A 24 15.50 -18.61 -17.81
CA LEU A 24 16.44 -17.69 -18.46
C LEU A 24 17.57 -17.26 -17.51
N SER A 25 17.23 -16.90 -16.26
CA SER A 25 18.21 -16.51 -15.24
C SER A 25 19.17 -17.64 -14.91
N HIS A 26 18.70 -18.89 -14.84
CA HIS A 26 19.54 -20.05 -14.59
C HIS A 26 20.51 -20.34 -15.74
N TRP A 27 20.05 -20.25 -16.99
CA TRP A 27 20.92 -20.40 -18.17
C TRP A 27 21.97 -19.29 -18.25
N LEU A 28 21.60 -18.06 -17.89
CA LEU A 28 22.52 -16.91 -17.94
C LEU A 28 23.53 -16.93 -16.78
N SER A 29 23.07 -17.29 -15.57
CA SER A 29 23.89 -17.33 -14.35
C SER A 29 24.95 -18.43 -14.37
N PHE A 30 24.79 -19.49 -15.17
CA PHE A 30 25.85 -20.51 -15.35
C PHE A 30 27.17 -19.91 -15.87
N SER A 31 27.14 -18.69 -16.41
CA SER A 31 28.32 -18.00 -16.94
C SER A 31 28.97 -16.98 -15.99
N GLN A 32 28.34 -16.60 -14.87
CA GLN A 32 28.87 -15.58 -13.95
C GLN A 32 28.59 -15.94 -12.48
N GLU A 33 29.68 -16.13 -11.71
CA GLU A 33 29.66 -16.25 -10.25
C GLU A 33 29.56 -14.85 -9.63
N GLU A 34 28.40 -14.19 -9.73
CA GLU A 34 28.16 -12.97 -8.94
C GLU A 34 27.56 -13.34 -7.59
N SER A 35 28.19 -12.84 -6.53
CA SER A 35 27.92 -13.12 -5.14
C SER A 35 26.46 -12.83 -4.78
N SER A 36 25.89 -13.66 -3.91
CA SER A 36 24.58 -13.44 -3.28
C SER A 36 24.56 -12.26 -2.30
N SER A 37 25.46 -11.28 -2.45
CA SER A 37 25.54 -10.08 -1.62
C SER A 37 24.57 -9.02 -2.12
N ALA A 38 24.04 -8.22 -1.19
CA ALA A 38 23.19 -7.10 -1.55
C ALA A 38 24.05 -5.99 -2.19
N PHE A 39 23.78 -5.70 -3.46
CA PHE A 39 24.40 -4.60 -4.19
C PHE A 39 23.71 -3.28 -3.84
N GLU A 40 24.46 -2.34 -3.27
CA GLU A 40 24.05 -0.94 -3.13
C GLU A 40 24.97 -0.09 -4.03
N CYS A 41 24.47 0.27 -5.23
CA CYS A 41 25.18 1.16 -6.17
C CYS A 41 26.59 0.68 -6.59
N GLY A 42 26.77 -0.62 -6.82
CA GLY A 42 28.07 -1.18 -7.24
C GLY A 42 29.06 -1.43 -6.11
N PHE A 43 28.62 -1.29 -4.85
CA PHE A 43 29.37 -1.65 -3.65
C PHE A 43 28.61 -2.71 -2.85
N ASP A 44 29.33 -3.46 -2.03
CA ASP A 44 28.73 -4.31 -1.01
C ASP A 44 27.92 -3.45 -0.03
N SER A 45 26.77 -3.96 0.42
CA SER A 45 25.86 -3.26 1.34
C SER A 45 26.61 -2.64 2.52
N ILE A 46 26.49 -1.33 2.68
CA ILE A 46 27.20 -0.55 3.71
C ILE A 46 26.52 -0.70 5.07
N THR A 47 25.22 -0.98 5.07
CA THR A 47 24.41 -1.06 6.28
C THR A 47 24.01 -2.50 6.60
N PRO A 48 24.06 -2.91 7.87
CA PRO A 48 23.51 -4.20 8.28
C PRO A 48 22.00 -4.20 8.04
N THR A 49 21.47 -5.37 7.67
CA THR A 49 20.03 -5.60 7.63
C THR A 49 19.43 -5.35 9.02
N GLY A 50 18.32 -4.58 9.09
CA GLY A 50 17.66 -4.25 10.36
C GLY A 50 18.01 -2.88 10.95
N VAL A 51 18.34 -1.89 10.12
CA VAL A 51 18.40 -0.48 10.54
C VAL A 51 17.10 -0.04 11.25
N PRO A 52 17.20 0.80 12.30
CA PRO A 52 16.04 1.21 13.07
C PRO A 52 15.02 1.91 12.18
N PHE A 53 13.75 1.51 12.35
CA PHE A 53 12.64 2.03 11.57
C PHE A 53 12.41 3.52 11.87
N SER A 54 12.13 4.28 10.83
CA SER A 54 11.88 5.72 10.91
C SER A 54 10.49 6.01 11.46
N MET A 55 10.42 6.54 12.68
CA MET A 55 9.17 6.91 13.36
C MET A 55 8.19 7.77 12.53
N PRO A 56 8.64 8.75 11.71
CA PRO A 56 7.72 9.53 10.87
C PRO A 56 6.89 8.67 9.91
N PHE A 57 7.50 7.64 9.33
CA PHE A 57 6.80 6.74 8.41
C PHE A 57 5.76 5.89 9.12
N PHE A 58 6.02 5.52 10.38
CA PHE A 58 5.06 4.77 11.19
C PHE A 58 3.80 5.59 11.44
N VAL A 59 3.99 6.87 11.80
CA VAL A 59 2.86 7.78 12.07
C VAL A 59 2.04 8.01 10.80
N ILE A 60 2.68 8.18 9.65
CA ILE A 60 1.98 8.31 8.35
C ILE A 60 1.19 7.04 8.01
N SER A 61 1.77 5.85 8.22
CA SER A 61 1.06 4.57 8.00
C SER A 61 -0.14 4.41 8.94
N LEU A 62 -0.02 4.84 10.20
CA LEU A 62 -1.12 4.79 11.16
C LEU A 62 -2.24 5.77 10.78
N MET A 63 -1.90 6.96 10.28
CA MET A 63 -2.89 7.91 9.76
C MET A 63 -3.59 7.39 8.50
N PHE A 64 -2.85 6.76 7.59
CA PHE A 64 -3.45 6.12 6.42
C PHE A 64 -4.48 5.06 6.82
N LEU A 65 -4.17 4.24 7.83
CA LEU A 65 -5.09 3.21 8.34
C LEU A 65 -6.35 3.83 8.94
N LEU A 66 -6.23 4.91 9.71
CA LEU A 66 -7.39 5.62 10.28
C LEU A 66 -8.27 6.22 9.18
N PHE A 67 -7.65 6.87 8.18
CA PHE A 67 -8.35 7.44 7.05
C PHE A 67 -9.08 6.38 6.21
N ASP A 68 -8.49 5.19 6.04
CA ASP A 68 -9.16 4.05 5.37
C ASP A 68 -10.44 3.63 6.11
N VAL A 69 -10.42 3.58 7.45
CA VAL A 69 -11.61 3.28 8.26
C VAL A 69 -12.69 4.35 8.08
N GLU A 70 -12.31 5.62 8.04
CA GLU A 70 -13.24 6.73 7.84
C GLU A 70 -13.86 6.71 6.43
N ILE A 71 -13.08 6.39 5.39
CA ILE A 71 -13.60 6.21 4.02
C ILE A 71 -14.58 5.05 3.97
N LEU A 72 -14.28 3.92 4.63
CA LEU A 72 -15.21 2.79 4.68
C LEU A 72 -16.54 3.23 5.30
N LEU A 73 -16.52 4.00 6.39
CA LEU A 73 -17.73 4.54 7.00
C LEU A 73 -18.53 5.41 6.02
N VAL A 74 -17.87 6.33 5.30
CA VAL A 74 -18.53 7.20 4.31
C VAL A 74 -19.09 6.40 3.12
N CYS A 75 -18.38 5.37 2.65
CA CYS A 75 -18.74 4.60 1.46
C CYS A 75 -19.88 3.60 1.74
N PHE A 76 -19.90 2.98 2.92
CA PHE A 76 -20.90 1.98 3.26
C PHE A 76 -22.21 2.57 3.78
N TYR A 77 -22.20 3.75 4.40
CA TYR A 77 -23.40 4.35 4.97
C TYR A 77 -24.57 4.55 3.97
N PRO A 78 -24.34 5.01 2.71
CA PRO A 78 -25.39 5.13 1.69
C PRO A 78 -25.88 3.79 1.13
N LEU A 79 -25.09 2.71 1.27
CA LEU A 79 -25.42 1.40 0.71
C LEU A 79 -26.43 0.64 1.58
N PHE A 80 -26.46 0.91 2.89
CA PHE A 80 -27.31 0.19 3.84
C PHE A 80 -28.68 0.81 4.09
N TYR A 81 -28.88 2.08 3.74
CA TYR A 81 -30.10 2.82 4.05
C TYR A 81 -30.61 3.60 2.84
N SER A 82 -31.94 3.76 2.75
CA SER A 82 -32.53 4.66 1.77
C SER A 82 -32.03 6.09 1.97
N PHE A 83 -31.76 6.78 0.87
CA PHE A 83 -31.22 8.14 0.88
C PHE A 83 -32.27 9.10 1.45
N THR A 84 -32.17 9.39 2.74
CA THR A 84 -33.02 10.38 3.44
C THR A 84 -32.23 11.65 3.70
N PHE A 85 -32.93 12.78 3.93
CA PHE A 85 -32.28 14.05 4.29
C PHE A 85 -31.39 13.91 5.53
N TYR A 86 -31.77 13.08 6.50
CA TYR A 86 -30.97 12.81 7.70
C TYR A 86 -29.63 12.12 7.39
N MET A 87 -29.63 11.17 6.45
CA MET A 87 -28.42 10.48 6.00
C MET A 87 -27.45 11.43 5.30
N PHE A 88 -27.97 12.36 4.49
CA PHE A 88 -27.16 13.38 3.85
C PHE A 88 -26.41 14.24 4.89
N TYR A 89 -27.09 14.68 5.95
CA TYR A 89 -26.44 15.45 7.03
C TYR A 89 -25.34 14.65 7.74
N ILE A 90 -25.57 13.35 7.99
CA ILE A 90 -24.57 12.51 8.65
C ILE A 90 -23.33 12.34 7.77
N ILE A 91 -23.49 12.08 6.47
CA ILE A 91 -22.36 11.94 5.55
C ILE A 91 -21.55 13.24 5.51
N TRP A 92 -22.21 14.39 5.35
CA TRP A 92 -21.51 15.68 5.35
C TRP A 92 -20.84 16.01 6.67
N PHE A 93 -21.47 15.65 7.80
CA PHE A 93 -20.88 15.80 9.11
C PHE A 93 -19.62 14.94 9.26
N THR A 94 -19.67 13.68 8.82
CA THR A 94 -18.49 12.79 8.83
C THR A 94 -17.36 13.34 7.95
N VAL A 95 -17.66 13.79 6.72
CA VAL A 95 -16.65 14.40 5.83
C VAL A 95 -16.03 15.65 6.47
N LEU A 96 -16.83 16.48 7.13
CA LEU A 96 -16.33 17.68 7.81
C LEU A 96 -15.40 17.30 8.98
N LEU A 97 -15.74 16.27 9.76
CA LEU A 97 -14.87 15.76 10.82
C LEU A 97 -13.52 15.29 10.29
N VAL A 98 -13.51 14.52 9.19
CA VAL A 98 -12.27 14.08 8.53
C VAL A 98 -11.43 15.27 8.08
N LEU A 99 -12.05 16.29 7.47
CA LEU A 99 -11.36 17.52 7.07
C LEU A 99 -10.77 18.27 8.27
N LEU A 100 -11.48 18.37 9.40
CA LEU A 100 -10.96 19.02 10.60
C LEU A 100 -9.81 18.24 11.22
N ALA A 101 -9.90 16.91 11.27
CA ALA A 101 -8.85 16.04 11.81
C ALA A 101 -7.56 16.17 11.01
N THR A 102 -7.64 16.11 9.69
CA THR A 102 -6.47 16.27 8.79
C THR A 102 -5.84 17.66 8.87
N LEU A 103 -6.65 18.72 8.97
CA LEU A 103 -6.14 20.08 9.20
C LEU A 103 -5.42 20.22 10.54
N TYR A 104 -5.93 19.58 11.60
CA TYR A 104 -5.31 19.57 12.92
C TYR A 104 -3.96 18.84 12.91
N GLU A 105 -3.88 17.70 12.23
CA GLU A 105 -2.62 16.95 12.08
C GLU A 105 -1.58 17.72 11.28
N TRP A 106 -2.02 18.44 10.24
CA TRP A 106 -1.14 19.32 9.48
C TRP A 106 -0.63 20.48 10.32
N TYR A 107 -1.50 21.12 11.10
CA TYR A 107 -1.10 22.18 12.04
C TYR A 107 -0.07 21.68 13.08
N LYS A 108 -0.19 20.42 13.51
CA LYS A 108 0.77 19.79 14.43
C LYS A 108 2.12 19.44 13.79
N GLY A 109 2.29 19.60 12.48
CA GLY A 109 3.52 19.22 11.78
C GLY A 109 3.74 17.70 11.73
N ILE A 110 2.71 16.89 11.97
CA ILE A 110 2.84 15.42 11.87
C ILE A 110 3.09 15.00 10.42
N LEU A 111 2.58 15.80 9.47
CA LEU A 111 2.76 15.61 8.03
C LEU A 111 4.01 16.32 7.48
N SER A 112 4.74 17.11 8.28
CA SER A 112 5.96 17.75 7.77
C SER A 112 7.10 16.75 7.70
N TRP A 113 7.72 16.66 6.53
CA TRP A 113 8.81 15.74 6.24
C TRP A 113 10.21 16.30 6.55
N LEU A 114 10.29 17.28 7.46
CA LEU A 114 11.52 17.96 7.86
C LEU A 114 11.53 18.19 9.38
#